data_AF-A0A934RWV5-F1
#
_entry.id   AF-A0A934RWV5-F1
#
_cell.length_a   1.000
_cell.length_b   1.000
_cell.length_c   1.000
_cell.angle_alpha   90.00
_cell.angle_beta   90.00
_cell.angle_gamma   90.00
#
_symmetry.space_group_name_H-M   'P 1'
#
loop_
_entity.id
_entity.type
_entity.pdbx_description
1 polymer ?
#
loop_
_entity_poly.entity_id
_entity_poly.type
_entity_poly.pdbx_seq_one_letter_code
_entity_poly.pdbx_strand_id
1 'polypeptide(L)'
;MLAGDPGYVLLARRKECFLDSLSKSGILLTGIISYKEDSIPNAHTQYFAKLGLKYPLNEYRASWKIAGLPLAQRLRDKTAEWSDLRQLIPGIIAQGLMGYAYTCPDVIGGGEYQSFLALDSIDQELVVRSAQVHPLMPMMQFSVAPWRVLSPKSNDICRDMANLHAEFGEKILALARRSAETGEPIVKPMAWYWPDAGYERIQD
;
A
#
# COMPACT_ATOMS: atom_id res chain seq x y z
N MET A 1 20.03 -5.83 -25.06
CA MET A 1 21.28 -6.21 -24.37
C MET A 1 21.67 -5.08 -23.43
N LEU A 2 21.07 -5.07 -22.24
CA LEU A 2 21.54 -4.38 -21.02
C LEU A 2 21.00 -5.25 -19.88
N ALA A 3 21.72 -6.34 -19.62
CA ALA A 3 21.60 -7.14 -18.42
C ALA A 3 22.75 -6.68 -17.52
N GLY A 4 22.47 -6.21 -16.29
CA GLY A 4 23.57 -5.81 -15.41
C GLY A 4 23.28 -4.93 -14.20
N ASP A 5 22.04 -4.84 -13.70
CA ASP A 5 21.83 -4.30 -12.35
C ASP A 5 21.06 -5.32 -11.48
N PRO A 6 21.69 -5.97 -10.49
CA PRO A 6 21.03 -6.94 -9.62
C PRO A 6 20.15 -6.30 -8.53
N GLY A 7 20.03 -4.98 -8.46
CA GLY A 7 19.40 -4.27 -7.33
C GLY A 7 17.87 -4.34 -7.24
N TYR A 8 17.15 -4.78 -8.27
CA TYR A 8 15.68 -4.71 -8.33
C TYR A 8 15.04 -6.02 -8.79
N VAL A 9 15.35 -7.13 -8.12
CA VAL A 9 14.64 -8.39 -8.36
C VAL A 9 14.40 -9.15 -7.05
N LEU A 10 13.14 -9.54 -6.85
CA LEU A 10 12.59 -10.44 -5.82
C LEU A 10 12.33 -9.86 -4.40
N LEU A 11 11.07 -9.49 -4.16
CA LEU A 11 10.41 -9.89 -2.91
C LEU A 11 8.97 -10.37 -3.16
N ALA A 12 8.82 -11.28 -4.12
CA ALA A 12 7.65 -12.14 -4.24
C ALA A 12 8.00 -13.51 -3.66
N ARG A 13 8.08 -13.63 -2.33
CA ARG A 13 8.03 -14.93 -1.62
C ARG A 13 7.77 -14.69 -0.12
N ARG A 14 6.64 -15.24 0.34
CA ARG A 14 6.11 -15.25 1.73
C ARG A 14 5.66 -13.91 2.32
N LYS A 15 4.58 -13.35 1.76
CA LYS A 15 3.65 -12.50 2.53
C LYS A 15 2.55 -13.39 3.15
N GLU A 16 2.93 -14.26 4.09
CA GLU A 16 1.93 -14.76 5.04
C GLU A 16 1.86 -13.73 6.16
N CYS A 17 0.86 -12.84 6.08
CA CYS A 17 0.46 -12.06 7.25
C CYS A 17 0.02 -13.07 8.31
N PHE A 18 0.85 -13.29 9.32
CA PHE A 18 0.52 -14.11 10.49
C PHE A 18 -0.84 -13.72 11.08
N LEU A 19 -1.24 -12.44 10.99
CA LEU A 19 -2.51 -11.94 11.50
C LEU A 19 -3.73 -12.19 10.59
N ASP A 20 -3.55 -12.45 9.30
CA ASP A 20 -4.66 -12.51 8.33
C ASP A 20 -5.21 -13.92 8.13
N SER A 21 -4.36 -14.94 8.20
CA SER A 21 -4.83 -16.34 8.27
C SER A 21 -5.59 -16.60 9.59
N LEU A 22 -5.28 -15.82 10.61
CA LEU A 22 -5.87 -15.93 11.94
C LEU A 22 -7.23 -15.23 12.06
N SER A 23 -7.52 -14.22 11.22
CA SER A 23 -8.83 -13.56 11.19
C SER A 23 -9.87 -14.35 10.39
N LYS A 24 -9.48 -14.97 9.27
CA LYS A 24 -10.41 -15.69 8.38
C LYS A 24 -10.96 -17.01 8.95
N SER A 25 -10.42 -17.48 10.08
CA SER A 25 -10.79 -18.76 10.68
C SER A 25 -11.64 -18.66 11.96
N GLY A 26 -11.97 -17.46 12.44
CA GLY A 26 -12.72 -17.31 13.71
C GLY A 26 -11.98 -17.84 14.95
N ILE A 27 -10.70 -18.21 14.80
CA ILE A 27 -9.89 -18.91 15.81
C ILE A 27 -9.28 -17.94 16.84
N LEU A 28 -9.22 -16.63 16.59
CA LEU A 28 -8.50 -15.70 17.48
C LEU A 28 -9.27 -15.11 18.66
N LEU A 29 -10.59 -15.28 18.77
CA LEU A 29 -11.31 -14.61 19.87
C LEU A 29 -11.44 -15.47 21.14
N THR A 30 -10.99 -16.72 21.12
CA THR A 30 -10.97 -17.60 22.30
C THR A 30 -9.62 -18.31 22.42
N GLY A 31 -8.86 -18.00 23.49
CA GLY A 31 -7.66 -18.75 23.88
C GLY A 31 -6.30 -18.09 23.63
N ILE A 32 -6.23 -16.85 23.13
CA ILE A 32 -4.96 -16.11 23.12
C ILE A 32 -4.66 -15.64 24.55
N ILE A 33 -3.68 -16.27 25.19
CA ILE A 33 -3.12 -15.77 26.44
C ILE A 33 -2.00 -14.79 26.07
N SER A 34 -2.22 -13.50 26.32
CA SER A 34 -1.16 -12.51 26.18
C SER A 34 -0.15 -12.67 27.32
N TYR A 35 1.14 -12.59 27.00
CA TYR A 35 2.19 -12.54 28.03
C TYR A 35 1.97 -11.40 29.03
N LYS A 36 1.38 -10.29 28.57
CA LYS A 36 0.88 -9.22 29.43
C LYS A 36 -0.63 -9.38 29.57
N GLU A 37 -1.08 -9.79 30.74
CA GLU A 37 -2.48 -10.18 31.01
C GLU A 37 -3.51 -9.11 30.61
N ASP A 38 -3.18 -7.81 30.79
CA ASP A 38 -4.08 -6.69 30.45
C ASP A 38 -3.93 -6.16 29.00
N SER A 39 -3.26 -6.88 28.12
CA SER A 39 -3.01 -6.43 26.75
C SER A 39 -4.24 -6.62 25.85
N ILE A 40 -4.68 -5.54 25.22
CA ILE A 40 -5.75 -5.57 24.21
C ILE A 40 -5.19 -5.83 22.79
N PRO A 41 -6.00 -6.30 21.82
CA PRO A 41 -5.54 -6.57 20.45
C PRO A 41 -4.76 -5.40 19.80
N ASN A 42 -5.23 -4.17 20.00
CA ASN A 42 -4.55 -2.97 19.48
C ASN A 42 -3.14 -2.76 20.06
N ALA A 43 -2.92 -3.17 21.32
CA ALA A 43 -1.61 -3.10 21.94
C ALA A 43 -0.63 -4.08 21.26
N HIS A 44 -1.09 -5.28 20.89
CA HIS A 44 -0.28 -6.23 20.13
C HIS A 44 0.15 -5.65 18.78
N THR A 45 -0.76 -4.99 18.06
CA THR A 45 -0.44 -4.30 16.81
C THR A 45 0.61 -3.22 17.02
N GLN A 46 0.49 -2.43 18.09
CA GLN A 46 1.46 -1.39 18.42
C GLN A 46 2.84 -1.97 18.77
N TYR A 47 2.91 -3.06 19.55
CA TYR A 47 4.16 -3.72 19.88
C TYR A 47 4.85 -4.30 18.64
N PHE A 48 4.08 -4.94 17.75
CA PHE A 48 4.60 -5.50 16.52
C PHE A 48 5.13 -4.42 15.57
N ALA A 49 4.45 -3.27 15.47
CA ALA A 49 4.94 -2.11 14.71
C ALA A 49 6.25 -1.55 15.30
N LYS A 50 6.35 -1.43 16.63
CA LYS A 50 7.57 -0.97 17.31
C LYS A 50 8.76 -1.91 17.10
N LEU A 51 8.53 -3.22 16.99
CA LEU A 51 9.58 -4.17 16.63
C LEU A 51 10.17 -3.87 15.25
N GLY A 52 9.32 -3.46 14.30
CA GLY A 52 9.72 -3.08 12.93
C GLY A 52 10.71 -1.95 12.83
N LEU A 53 10.69 -1.03 13.79
CA LEU A 53 11.59 0.13 13.82
C LEU A 53 13.07 -0.27 13.91
N LYS A 54 13.36 -1.50 14.29
CA LYS A 54 14.73 -2.04 14.30
C LYS A 54 15.23 -2.40 12.90
N TYR A 55 14.34 -2.46 11.91
CA TYR A 55 14.64 -2.89 10.55
C TYR A 55 14.48 -1.72 9.57
N PRO A 56 15.53 -1.44 8.74
CA PRO A 56 15.47 -0.36 7.75
C PRO A 56 14.35 -0.52 6.73
N LEU A 57 14.00 -1.77 6.42
CA LEU A 57 12.89 -2.13 5.54
C LEU A 57 11.83 -2.85 6.35
N ASN A 58 10.63 -2.29 6.37
CA ASN A 58 9.48 -2.84 7.05
C ASN A 58 8.21 -2.46 6.26
N GLU A 59 7.17 -3.28 6.32
CA GLU A 59 5.88 -2.99 5.69
C GLU A 59 4.77 -3.51 6.60
N TYR A 60 3.80 -2.65 6.90
CA TYR A 60 2.69 -2.95 7.80
C TYR A 60 1.36 -2.66 7.12
N ARG A 61 0.37 -3.51 7.39
CA ARG A 61 -1.01 -3.32 6.92
C ARG A 61 -1.99 -2.97 8.05
N ALA A 62 -1.60 -3.27 9.28
CA ALA A 62 -2.33 -2.92 10.48
C ALA A 62 -1.38 -2.24 11.47
N SER A 63 -1.83 -1.14 12.05
CA SER A 63 -1.03 -0.30 12.95
C SER A 63 -1.94 0.50 13.86
N TRP A 64 -1.49 0.77 15.09
CA TRP A 64 -2.28 1.53 16.06
C TRP A 64 -1.41 2.50 16.86
N LYS A 65 -1.79 3.79 16.89
CA LYS A 65 -1.09 4.86 17.63
C LYS A 65 0.43 4.86 17.40
N ILE A 66 0.82 4.84 16.13
CA ILE A 66 2.23 4.88 15.66
C ILE A 66 2.44 5.91 14.54
N ALA A 67 1.54 6.88 14.41
CA ALA A 67 1.69 8.00 13.48
C ALA A 67 3.03 8.73 13.71
N GLY A 68 3.63 9.22 12.63
CA GLY A 68 4.93 9.91 12.64
C GLY A 68 6.15 8.99 12.74
N LEU A 69 5.98 7.67 12.86
CA LEU A 69 7.10 6.74 12.88
C LEU A 69 7.52 6.33 11.45
N PRO A 70 8.80 5.97 11.22
CA PRO A 70 9.33 5.54 9.92
C PRO A 70 8.91 4.11 9.56
N LEU A 71 7.60 3.90 9.43
CA LEU A 71 6.98 2.63 9.10
C LEU A 71 6.31 2.71 7.74
N ALA A 72 6.67 1.82 6.82
CA ALA A 72 5.98 1.74 5.55
C ALA A 72 4.62 1.07 5.76
N GLN A 73 3.54 1.69 5.28
CA GLN A 73 2.18 1.26 5.56
C GLN A 73 1.35 1.12 4.31
N ARG A 74 0.84 -0.08 4.07
CA ARG A 74 -0.08 -0.34 2.97
C ARG A 74 -1.52 -0.28 3.48
N LEU A 75 -2.44 0.17 2.64
CA LEU A 75 -3.86 -0.01 2.93
C LEU A 75 -4.17 -1.51 3.07
N ARG A 76 -5.30 -1.81 3.74
CA ARG A 76 -5.83 -3.18 3.79
C ARG A 76 -5.99 -3.73 2.38
N ASP A 77 -5.82 -5.04 2.25
CA ASP A 77 -5.98 -5.72 0.97
C ASP A 77 -7.35 -5.39 0.37
N LYS A 78 -7.32 -5.06 -0.92
CA LYS A 78 -8.45 -4.79 -1.77
C LYS A 78 -8.71 -5.96 -2.70
N THR A 79 -9.99 -6.20 -2.97
CA THR A 79 -10.43 -7.13 -3.99
C THR A 79 -10.17 -6.54 -5.38
N ALA A 80 -10.23 -7.40 -6.39
CA ALA A 80 -10.22 -6.98 -7.79
C ALA A 80 -11.62 -6.46 -8.21
N GLU A 81 -12.11 -5.41 -7.52
CA GLU A 81 -13.38 -4.75 -7.82
C GLU A 81 -13.25 -3.22 -7.97
N TRP A 82 -14.08 -2.63 -8.82
CA TRP A 82 -14.13 -1.18 -9.05
C TRP A 82 -14.56 -0.37 -7.81
N SER A 83 -15.34 -0.96 -6.91
CA SER A 83 -15.69 -0.41 -5.59
C SER A 83 -14.45 -0.20 -4.71
N ASP A 84 -13.51 -1.13 -4.78
CA ASP A 84 -12.29 -1.14 -4.00
C ASP A 84 -11.19 -0.26 -4.62
N LEU A 85 -11.13 -0.18 -5.96
CA LEU A 85 -10.28 0.78 -6.67
C LEU A 85 -10.57 2.23 -6.26
N ARG A 86 -11.86 2.60 -6.13
CA ARG A 86 -12.29 3.95 -5.72
C ARG A 86 -11.87 4.33 -4.29
N GLN A 87 -11.46 3.36 -3.48
CA GLN A 87 -11.04 3.61 -2.10
C GLN A 87 -9.54 3.90 -1.97
N LEU A 88 -8.73 3.68 -3.02
CA LEU A 88 -7.27 3.82 -2.95
C LEU A 88 -6.84 5.26 -2.64
N ILE A 89 -7.29 6.22 -3.44
CA ILE A 89 -6.97 7.65 -3.27
C ILE A 89 -7.47 8.19 -1.92
N PRO A 90 -8.77 8.07 -1.56
CA PRO A 90 -9.25 8.58 -0.28
C PRO A 90 -8.63 7.86 0.91
N GLY A 91 -8.31 6.56 0.80
CA GLY A 91 -7.62 5.82 1.85
C GLY A 91 -6.20 6.34 2.11
N ILE A 92 -5.46 6.67 1.05
CA ILE A 92 -4.10 7.21 1.18
C ILE A 92 -4.12 8.62 1.76
N ILE A 93 -5.06 9.46 1.30
CA ILE A 93 -5.26 10.79 1.87
C ILE A 93 -5.60 10.69 3.36
N ALA A 94 -6.53 9.81 3.74
CA ALA A 94 -6.90 9.60 5.14
C ALA A 94 -5.71 9.14 5.99
N GLN A 95 -4.91 8.18 5.51
CA GLN A 95 -3.70 7.75 6.20
C GLN A 95 -2.70 8.90 6.38
N GLY A 96 -2.45 9.67 5.31
CA GLY A 96 -1.58 10.85 5.36
C GLY A 96 -2.02 11.85 6.42
N LEU A 97 -3.30 12.21 6.44
CA LEU A 97 -3.87 13.14 7.42
C LEU A 97 -3.81 12.62 8.87
N MET A 98 -3.81 11.29 9.06
CA MET A 98 -3.61 10.66 10.36
C MET A 98 -2.13 10.58 10.79
N GLY A 99 -1.20 11.11 10.00
CA GLY A 99 0.24 11.12 10.29
C GLY A 99 0.98 9.86 9.82
N TYR A 100 0.38 9.09 8.91
CA TYR A 100 1.04 7.95 8.24
C TYR A 100 1.56 8.41 6.88
N ALA A 101 2.85 8.73 6.81
CA ALA A 101 3.45 9.38 5.64
C ALA A 101 3.86 8.40 4.53
N TYR A 102 4.44 7.26 4.91
CA TYR A 102 5.07 6.32 3.99
C TYR A 102 4.06 5.26 3.54
N THR A 103 3.13 5.66 2.67
CA THR A 103 1.94 4.85 2.38
C THR A 103 1.91 4.20 1.00
N CYS A 104 1.24 3.05 0.89
CA CYS A 104 1.01 2.32 -0.35
C CYS A 104 -0.50 2.11 -0.57
N PRO A 105 -1.09 2.56 -1.70
CA PRO A 105 -2.53 2.51 -1.95
C PRO A 105 -3.12 1.10 -1.91
N ASP A 106 -2.44 0.12 -2.48
CA ASP A 106 -2.53 -1.32 -2.18
C ASP A 106 -1.51 -2.00 -3.12
N VAL A 107 -1.59 -3.30 -3.33
CA VAL A 107 -0.93 -3.97 -4.44
C VAL A 107 -1.78 -3.92 -5.71
N ILE A 108 -1.16 -3.53 -6.82
CA ILE A 108 -1.78 -3.47 -8.14
C ILE A 108 -2.19 -4.89 -8.57
N GLY A 109 -3.46 -5.04 -8.92
CA GLY A 109 -4.09 -6.33 -9.22
C GLY A 109 -4.79 -7.00 -8.03
N GLY A 110 -4.82 -6.35 -6.87
CA GLY A 110 -5.47 -6.86 -5.66
C GLY A 110 -4.54 -7.69 -4.79
N GLY A 111 -4.81 -7.68 -3.48
CA GLY A 111 -3.98 -8.32 -2.45
C GLY A 111 -4.45 -9.71 -2.04
N GLU A 112 -5.65 -10.12 -2.47
CA GLU A 112 -6.17 -11.44 -2.14
C GLU A 112 -5.56 -12.52 -3.04
N TYR A 113 -4.85 -13.48 -2.43
CA TYR A 113 -4.25 -14.64 -3.10
C TYR A 113 -5.21 -15.37 -4.06
N GLN A 114 -6.52 -15.35 -3.77
CA GLN A 114 -7.54 -16.00 -4.59
C GLN A 114 -7.77 -15.32 -5.96
N SER A 115 -7.42 -14.04 -6.10
CA SER A 115 -7.64 -13.27 -7.34
C SER A 115 -6.79 -13.76 -8.53
N PHE A 116 -5.79 -14.61 -8.29
CA PHE A 116 -4.88 -15.14 -9.33
C PHE A 116 -5.04 -16.64 -9.61
N LEU A 117 -6.02 -17.31 -8.98
CA LEU A 117 -6.25 -18.75 -9.18
C LEU A 117 -6.97 -19.07 -10.50
N ALA A 118 -7.64 -18.08 -11.11
CA ALA A 118 -8.31 -18.20 -12.41
C ALA A 118 -7.85 -17.06 -13.35
N LEU A 119 -6.66 -17.24 -13.95
CA LEU A 119 -6.02 -16.26 -14.83
C LEU A 119 -6.92 -15.78 -15.99
N ASP A 120 -7.81 -16.67 -16.47
CA ASP A 120 -8.70 -16.40 -17.60
C ASP A 120 -9.85 -15.43 -17.25
N SER A 121 -10.00 -15.06 -15.98
CA SER A 121 -11.09 -14.19 -15.48
C SER A 121 -10.63 -12.81 -14.99
N ILE A 122 -9.36 -12.46 -15.18
CA ILE A 122 -8.80 -11.19 -14.71
C ILE A 122 -9.31 -10.03 -15.59
N ASP A 123 -9.99 -9.07 -14.96
CA ASP A 123 -10.32 -7.79 -15.57
C ASP A 123 -9.03 -6.97 -15.77
N GLN A 124 -8.46 -7.04 -16.98
CA GLN A 124 -7.23 -6.33 -17.32
C GLN A 124 -7.40 -4.81 -17.24
N GLU A 125 -8.60 -4.27 -17.51
CA GLU A 125 -8.82 -2.84 -17.41
C GLU A 125 -8.70 -2.40 -15.96
N LEU A 126 -9.29 -3.13 -15.03
CA LEU A 126 -9.16 -2.86 -13.61
C LEU A 126 -7.70 -2.86 -13.14
N VAL A 127 -6.89 -3.84 -13.59
CA VAL A 127 -5.45 -3.88 -13.28
C VAL A 127 -4.73 -2.65 -13.83
N VAL A 128 -5.02 -2.25 -15.07
CA VAL A 128 -4.45 -1.06 -15.69
C VAL A 128 -4.84 0.21 -14.92
N ARG A 129 -6.11 0.37 -14.53
CA ARG A 129 -6.56 1.53 -13.74
C ARG A 129 -5.92 1.56 -12.36
N SER A 130 -5.80 0.40 -11.73
CA SER A 130 -5.04 0.27 -10.48
C SER A 130 -3.59 0.73 -10.70
N ALA A 131 -2.91 0.27 -11.75
CA ALA A 131 -1.54 0.70 -12.07
C ALA A 131 -1.42 2.22 -12.31
N GLN A 132 -2.45 2.86 -12.87
CA GLN A 132 -2.48 4.31 -13.13
C GLN A 132 -2.67 5.17 -11.87
N VAL A 133 -3.25 4.63 -10.80
CA VAL A 133 -3.44 5.35 -9.52
C VAL A 133 -2.13 5.47 -8.72
N HIS A 134 -1.20 4.53 -8.88
CA HIS A 134 -0.01 4.40 -8.04
C HIS A 134 1.22 5.29 -8.38
N PRO A 135 1.47 5.79 -9.60
CA PRO A 135 2.79 6.32 -9.96
C PRO A 135 3.22 7.53 -9.14
N LEU A 136 2.27 8.34 -8.66
CA LEU A 136 2.54 9.55 -7.87
C LEU A 136 2.29 9.35 -6.36
N MET A 137 2.11 8.10 -5.94
CA MET A 137 1.91 7.73 -4.54
C MET A 137 3.28 7.43 -3.88
N PRO A 138 3.39 7.41 -2.53
CA PRO A 138 4.68 7.22 -1.87
C PRO A 138 5.32 5.87 -2.16
N MET A 139 4.51 4.86 -2.46
CA MET A 139 4.94 3.52 -2.84
C MET A 139 4.06 2.95 -3.96
N MET A 140 4.68 2.16 -4.84
CA MET A 140 4.03 1.38 -5.89
C MET A 140 4.44 -0.09 -5.76
N GLN A 141 3.47 -1.01 -5.74
CA GLN A 141 3.72 -2.44 -5.61
C GLN A 141 2.77 -3.24 -6.50
N PHE A 142 3.29 -4.21 -7.25
CA PHE A 142 2.49 -5.17 -8.01
C PHE A 142 2.35 -6.47 -7.21
N SER A 143 1.15 -7.07 -7.17
CA SER A 143 0.95 -8.39 -6.55
C SER A 143 1.37 -9.55 -7.45
N VAL A 144 1.33 -9.34 -8.77
CA VAL A 144 1.74 -10.31 -9.77
C VAL A 144 2.54 -9.63 -10.87
N ALA A 145 3.43 -10.38 -11.52
CA ALA A 145 4.15 -9.91 -12.69
C ALA A 145 3.16 -9.68 -13.85
N PRO A 146 2.97 -8.44 -14.36
CA PRO A 146 1.90 -8.12 -15.30
C PRO A 146 1.94 -8.95 -16.58
N TRP A 147 3.14 -9.24 -17.10
CA TRP A 147 3.35 -10.07 -18.30
C TRP A 147 2.90 -11.53 -18.17
N ARG A 148 2.60 -12.01 -16.95
CA ARG A 148 2.05 -13.37 -16.74
C ARG A 148 0.53 -13.43 -16.90
N VAL A 149 -0.15 -12.30 -16.76
CA VAL A 149 -1.61 -12.26 -16.57
C VAL A 149 -2.32 -11.26 -17.49
N LEU A 150 -1.57 -10.35 -18.12
CA LEU A 150 -2.11 -9.31 -19.00
C LEU A 150 -1.71 -9.54 -20.45
N SER A 151 -2.52 -9.02 -21.36
CA SER A 151 -2.16 -8.87 -22.77
C SER A 151 -0.92 -7.98 -22.93
N PRO A 152 -0.16 -8.11 -24.04
CA PRO A 152 1.01 -7.26 -24.28
C PRO A 152 0.72 -5.76 -24.16
N LYS A 153 -0.43 -5.31 -24.70
CA LYS A 153 -0.86 -3.91 -24.62
C LYS A 153 -1.09 -3.44 -23.19
N SER A 154 -1.79 -4.22 -22.37
CA SER A 154 -2.06 -3.87 -20.96
C SER A 154 -0.78 -3.93 -20.11
N ASN A 155 0.12 -4.88 -20.41
CA ASN A 155 1.44 -4.97 -19.80
C ASN A 155 2.31 -3.74 -20.12
N ASP A 156 2.28 -3.26 -21.37
CA ASP A 156 3.00 -2.05 -21.77
C ASP A 156 2.54 -0.83 -20.96
N ILE A 157 1.22 -0.66 -20.76
CA ILE A 157 0.69 0.43 -19.93
C ILE A 157 1.18 0.30 -18.47
N CYS A 158 1.18 -0.91 -17.89
CA CYS A 158 1.68 -1.12 -16.54
C CYS A 158 3.18 -0.81 -16.41
N ARG A 159 3.97 -1.15 -17.44
CA ARG A 159 5.39 -0.79 -17.51
C ARG A 159 5.56 0.72 -17.56
N ASP A 160 4.78 1.41 -18.38
CA ASP A 160 4.87 2.87 -18.52
C ASP A 160 4.52 3.58 -17.20
N MET A 161 3.54 3.07 -16.45
CA MET A 161 3.23 3.56 -15.10
C MET A 161 4.34 3.28 -14.07
N ALA A 162 5.00 2.13 -14.14
CA ALA A 162 6.17 1.84 -13.30
C ALA A 162 7.36 2.75 -13.63
N ASN A 163 7.57 3.05 -14.92
CA ASN A 163 8.59 4.00 -15.37
C ASN A 163 8.26 5.43 -14.90
N LEU A 164 6.99 5.84 -14.95
CA LEU A 164 6.56 7.13 -14.43
C LEU A 164 6.82 7.25 -12.92
N HIS A 165 6.59 6.19 -12.14
CA HIS A 165 6.94 6.17 -10.72
C HIS A 165 8.45 6.34 -10.51
N ALA A 166 9.27 5.64 -11.30
CA ALA A 166 10.72 5.77 -11.24
C ALA A 166 11.20 7.19 -11.61
N GLU A 167 10.61 7.80 -12.64
CA GLU A 167 10.87 9.18 -13.06
C GLU A 167 10.62 10.18 -11.91
N PHE A 168 9.53 10.00 -11.17
CA PHE A 168 9.18 10.83 -10.02
C PHE A 168 9.86 10.41 -8.71
N GLY A 169 10.71 9.37 -8.72
CA GLY A 169 11.31 8.76 -7.53
C GLY A 169 12.06 9.76 -6.64
N GLU A 170 12.90 10.62 -7.24
CA GLU A 170 13.62 11.66 -6.48
C GLU A 170 12.66 12.70 -5.87
N LYS A 171 11.58 13.05 -6.57
CA LYS A 171 10.57 13.97 -6.04
C LYS A 171 9.81 13.36 -4.87
N ILE A 172 9.40 12.10 -4.99
CA ILE A 172 8.72 11.34 -3.94
C ILE A 172 9.63 11.21 -2.72
N LEU A 173 10.92 10.89 -2.93
CA LEU A 173 11.92 10.80 -1.86
C LEU A 173 12.12 12.15 -1.16
N ALA A 174 12.17 13.26 -1.89
CA ALA A 174 12.27 14.59 -1.31
C ALA A 174 11.04 14.93 -0.45
N LEU A 175 9.83 14.57 -0.91
CA LEU A 175 8.60 14.73 -0.14
C LEU A 175 8.59 13.85 1.12
N ALA A 176 9.11 12.62 1.04
CA ALA A 176 9.25 11.72 2.17
C ALA A 176 10.20 12.29 3.23
N ARG A 177 11.35 12.86 2.82
CA ARG A 177 12.27 13.55 3.74
C ARG A 177 11.61 14.75 4.41
N ARG A 178 10.91 15.60 3.65
CA ARG A 178 10.14 16.73 4.20
C ARG A 178 9.08 16.24 5.19
N SER A 179 8.39 15.15 4.89
CA SER A 179 7.37 14.56 5.77
C SER A 179 7.99 14.10 7.10
N ALA A 180 9.19 13.50 7.07
CA ALA A 180 9.93 13.11 8.27
C ALA A 180 10.26 14.31 9.18
N GLU A 181 10.53 15.49 8.61
CA GLU A 181 10.88 16.70 9.35
C GLU A 181 9.67 17.48 9.85
N THR A 182 8.59 17.52 9.06
CA THR A 182 7.46 18.43 9.28
C THR A 182 6.18 17.74 9.74
N GLY A 183 6.06 16.43 9.51
CA GLY A 183 4.82 15.68 9.65
C GLY A 183 3.79 15.95 8.54
N GLU A 184 4.09 16.80 7.55
CA GLU A 184 3.18 17.02 6.43
C GLU A 184 3.00 15.73 5.60
N PRO A 185 1.78 15.34 5.20
CA PRO A 185 1.59 14.15 4.38
C PRO A 185 2.15 14.33 2.96
N ILE A 186 2.55 13.24 2.32
CA ILE A 186 3.09 13.28 0.94
C ILE A 186 1.95 13.53 -0.06
N VAL A 187 0.87 12.76 0.06
CA VAL A 187 -0.34 12.91 -0.75
C VAL A 187 -1.33 13.77 0.02
N LYS A 188 -1.78 14.86 -0.59
CA LYS A 188 -2.59 15.90 0.05
C LYS A 188 -3.87 16.12 -0.76
N PRO A 189 -5.03 16.30 -0.10
CA PRO A 189 -6.23 16.77 -0.80
C PRO A 189 -5.99 18.20 -1.31
N MET A 190 -6.65 18.61 -2.40
CA MET A 190 -6.51 19.98 -2.91
C MET A 190 -6.91 21.05 -1.88
N ALA A 191 -7.91 20.75 -1.05
CA ALA A 191 -8.32 21.61 0.07
C ALA A 191 -7.18 21.90 1.09
N TRP A 192 -6.10 21.12 1.10
CA TRP A 192 -4.90 21.40 1.89
C TRP A 192 -4.21 22.71 1.48
N TYR A 193 -4.16 23.00 0.19
CA TYR A 193 -3.50 24.19 -0.35
C TYR A 193 -4.47 25.34 -0.62
N TRP A 194 -5.73 25.01 -0.88
CA TRP A 194 -6.79 25.98 -1.16
C TRP A 194 -7.98 25.75 -0.24
N PRO A 195 -7.85 26.10 1.05
CA PRO A 195 -9.00 26.07 1.96
C PRO A 195 -10.10 27.00 1.44
N ASP A 196 -11.35 26.63 1.71
CA ASP A 196 -12.57 27.38 1.34
C ASP A 196 -12.84 27.56 -0.17
N ALA A 197 -12.04 26.95 -1.04
CA ALA A 197 -12.25 26.96 -2.49
C ALA A 197 -13.30 25.94 -2.99
N GLY A 198 -13.94 25.18 -2.07
CA GLY A 198 -14.93 24.16 -2.39
C GLY A 198 -14.34 22.84 -2.90
N TYR A 199 -13.01 22.69 -2.88
CA TYR A 199 -12.32 21.48 -3.36
C TYR A 199 -12.53 20.25 -2.49
N GLU A 200 -13.03 20.41 -1.26
CA GLU A 200 -13.44 19.30 -0.40
C GLU A 200 -14.65 18.53 -0.94
N ARG A 201 -15.35 19.07 -1.95
CA ARG A 201 -16.56 18.48 -2.55
C ARG A 201 -16.31 17.75 -3.86
N ILE A 202 -15.08 17.73 -4.36
CA ILE A 202 -14.73 17.02 -5.59
C ILE A 202 -14.70 15.51 -5.32
N GLN A 203 -15.34 14.72 -6.18
CA GLN A 203 -15.54 13.27 -6.05
C GLN A 203 -15.12 12.52 -7.33
N ASP A 204 -14.07 13.01 -8.00
CA ASP A 204 -13.57 12.48 -9.26
C ASP A 204 -13.26 10.97 -9.25
#